data_AF-A0A816SWL6-F1
#
_entry.id   AF-A0A816SWL6-F1
#
_cell.length_a   1.000
_cell.length_b   1.000
_cell.length_c   1.000
_cell.angle_alpha   90.00
_cell.angle_beta   90.00
_cell.angle_gamma   90.00
#
_symmetry.space_group_name_H-M   'P 1'
#
loop_
_entity.id
_entity.type
_entity.pdbx_description
1 polymer ?
#
loop_
_entity_poly.entity_id
_entity_poly.type
_entity_poly.pdbx_seq_one_letter_code
_entity_poly.pdbx_strand_id
1 'polypeptide(L)'
;MYQNQKFDYTFDEKASNDLVYHYTAAPLIDTIFNGANATVFAYGQTGSGKTFTMGGDLSSAKTDYSHGIYAQTARDIFHRLSQPQYRRSVEIFITFYEIYCGKVFDLLNNKKRLRVLEDQKGLVQVCDRQEKQVKSVQEVLNIIQ
;
A
#
# COMPACT_ATOMS: atom_id res chain seq x y z
N MET A 1 28.68 19.62 9.89
CA MET A 1 27.64 20.57 9.44
C MET A 1 26.30 19.89 9.59
N TYR A 2 25.49 20.24 10.60
CA TYR A 2 24.12 19.73 10.70
C TYR A 2 23.25 20.57 9.75
N GLN A 3 22.79 19.98 8.66
CA GLN A 3 21.77 20.62 7.82
C GLN A 3 20.44 20.50 8.58
N ASN A 4 19.87 21.63 8.96
CA ASN A 4 18.57 21.66 9.59
C ASN A 4 17.51 21.42 8.51
N GLN A 5 16.92 20.22 8.50
CA GLN A 5 15.87 19.83 7.55
C GLN A 5 14.53 19.87 8.26
N LYS A 6 13.56 20.55 7.66
CA LYS A 6 12.20 20.66 8.19
C LYS A 6 11.30 19.68 7.42
N PHE A 7 10.64 18.80 8.17
CA PHE A 7 9.61 17.90 7.69
C PHE A 7 8.33 18.10 8.50
N ASP A 8 7.18 17.70 7.97
CA ASP A 8 5.92 17.74 8.71
C ASP A 8 5.98 16.82 9.94
N TYR A 9 6.60 15.65 9.78
CA TYR A 9 6.88 14.70 10.84
C TYR A 9 8.28 14.10 10.69
N THR A 10 8.94 13.85 11.81
CA THR A 10 10.21 13.13 11.89
C THR A 10 10.08 11.99 12.90
N PHE A 11 10.51 10.79 12.53
CA PHE A 11 10.44 9.59 13.36
C PHE A 11 11.86 9.17 13.76
N ASP A 12 12.06 8.83 15.02
CA ASP A 12 13.33 8.30 15.52
C ASP A 12 13.40 6.77 15.36
N GLU A 13 14.52 6.16 15.75
CA GLU A 13 14.73 4.72 15.66
C GLU A 13 13.81 3.87 16.56
N LYS A 14 13.09 4.49 17.50
CA LYS A 14 12.16 3.82 18.41
C LYS A 14 10.73 3.86 17.90
N ALA A 15 10.46 4.65 16.86
CA ALA A 15 9.15 4.72 16.23
C ALA A 15 8.74 3.37 15.64
N SER A 16 7.56 2.88 16.03
CA SER A 16 6.96 1.68 15.45
C SER A 16 6.32 1.99 14.09
N ASN A 17 6.08 0.93 13.30
CA ASN A 17 5.31 1.06 12.07
C ASN A 17 3.88 1.58 12.33
N ASP A 18 3.29 1.30 13.49
CA ASP A 18 1.96 1.83 13.86
C ASP A 18 2.00 3.36 14.01
N LEU A 19 3.06 3.88 14.64
CA LEU A 19 3.26 5.33 14.77
C LEU A 19 3.47 5.97 13.40
N VAL A 20 4.31 5.37 12.56
CA VAL A 20 4.54 5.85 11.20
C VAL A 20 3.25 5.84 10.39
N TYR A 21 2.47 4.77 10.44
CA TYR A 21 1.18 4.66 9.75
C TYR A 21 0.21 5.77 10.19
N HIS A 22 0.07 5.98 11.49
CA HIS A 22 -0.86 6.95 12.07
C HIS A 22 -0.65 8.38 11.54
N TYR A 23 0.62 8.78 11.36
CA TYR A 23 0.97 10.13 10.91
C TYR A 23 1.15 10.25 9.39
N THR A 24 1.12 9.15 8.63
CA THR A 24 1.37 9.17 7.17
C THR A 24 0.18 8.68 6.35
N ALA A 25 -0.17 7.40 6.45
CA ALA A 25 -1.19 6.78 5.60
C ALA A 25 -2.60 6.85 6.20
N ALA A 26 -2.75 6.81 7.52
CA ALA A 26 -4.07 6.84 8.17
C ALA A 26 -4.91 8.08 7.80
N PRO A 27 -4.35 9.31 7.73
CA PRO A 27 -5.12 10.49 7.33
C PRO A 27 -5.64 10.42 5.88
N LEU A 28 -5.01 9.60 5.03
CA LEU A 28 -5.40 9.44 3.62
C LEU A 28 -6.63 8.55 3.44
N ILE A 29 -7.04 7.83 4.48
CA ILE A 29 -8.26 7.01 4.45
C ILE A 29 -9.49 7.91 4.20
N ASP A 30 -9.59 9.07 4.85
CA ASP A 30 -10.73 9.96 4.58
C ASP A 30 -10.69 10.51 3.15
N THR A 31 -9.51 10.75 2.57
CA THR A 31 -9.34 11.18 1.17
C THR A 31 -9.96 10.17 0.19
N ILE A 32 -9.69 8.87 0.38
CA ILE A 32 -10.24 7.83 -0.51
C ILE A 32 -11.76 7.67 -0.35
N PHE A 33 -12.29 7.81 0.87
CA PHE A 33 -13.73 7.72 1.11
C PHE A 33 -14.49 8.97 0.64
N ASN A 34 -13.79 10.08 0.39
CA ASN A 34 -14.33 11.28 -0.26
C ASN A 34 -14.23 11.23 -1.80
N GLY A 35 -13.82 10.09 -2.37
CA GLY A 35 -13.78 9.87 -3.82
C GLY A 35 -12.52 10.37 -4.53
N ALA A 36 -11.44 10.65 -3.77
CA ALA A 36 -10.15 11.05 -4.32
C ALA A 36 -9.11 9.92 -4.25
N ASN A 37 -8.07 10.00 -5.08
CA ASN A 37 -6.96 9.04 -5.04
C ASN A 37 -5.92 9.46 -3.99
N ALA A 38 -5.32 8.47 -3.33
CA ALA A 38 -4.21 8.66 -2.41
C ALA A 38 -3.01 7.78 -2.79
N THR A 39 -1.80 8.22 -2.47
CA THR A 39 -0.57 7.47 -2.77
C THR A 39 0.45 7.69 -1.66
N VAL A 40 1.09 6.60 -1.23
CA VAL A 40 2.15 6.61 -0.21
C VAL A 40 3.41 6.04 -0.84
N PHE A 41 4.53 6.74 -0.67
CA PHE A 41 5.83 6.31 -1.14
C PHE A 41 6.74 5.94 0.04
N ALA A 42 7.48 4.85 -0.11
CA ALA A 42 8.65 4.56 0.72
C ALA A 42 9.91 4.84 -0.11
N TYR A 43 10.72 5.81 0.31
CA TYR A 43 11.91 6.25 -0.40
C TYR A 43 13.13 6.23 0.52
N GLY A 44 14.29 5.85 -0.03
CA GLY A 44 15.54 5.70 0.72
C GLY A 44 16.47 4.65 0.11
N GLN A 45 17.71 4.59 0.60
CA GLN A 45 18.73 3.64 0.14
C GLN A 45 18.38 2.17 0.44
N THR A 46 19.01 1.22 -0.25
CA THR A 46 18.87 -0.21 0.08
C THR A 46 19.26 -0.46 1.54
N GLY A 47 18.48 -1.31 2.23
CA GLY A 47 18.67 -1.58 3.66
C GLY A 47 18.11 -0.53 4.62
N SER A 48 17.50 0.56 4.13
CA SER A 48 16.97 1.64 4.98
C SER A 48 15.59 1.36 5.61
N GLY A 49 15.09 0.13 5.58
CA GLY A 49 13.79 -0.23 6.19
C GLY A 49 12.54 -0.03 5.32
N LYS A 50 12.62 0.42 4.07
CA LYS A 50 11.43 0.63 3.19
C LYS A 50 10.46 -0.56 3.16
N THR A 51 10.99 -1.75 2.88
CA THR A 51 10.17 -2.97 2.79
C THR A 51 9.61 -3.36 4.16
N PHE A 52 10.38 -3.14 5.22
CA PHE A 52 9.93 -3.37 6.60
C PHE A 52 8.75 -2.46 6.98
N THR A 53 8.81 -1.17 6.63
CA THR A 53 7.73 -0.22 6.91
C THR A 53 6.48 -0.51 6.08
N MET A 54 6.62 -0.77 4.77
CA MET A 54 5.47 -1.01 3.90
C MET A 54 4.84 -2.39 4.12
N GLY A 55 5.66 -3.43 4.15
CA GLY A 55 5.24 -4.83 4.17
C GLY A 55 5.18 -5.48 5.56
N GLY A 56 5.84 -4.92 6.57
CA GLY A 56 5.97 -5.53 7.90
C GLY A 56 7.29 -6.29 8.09
N ASP A 57 7.39 -7.04 9.20
CA ASP A 57 8.63 -7.74 9.56
C ASP A 57 8.80 -9.01 8.71
N LEU A 58 9.75 -8.94 7.78
CA LEU A 58 10.16 -10.03 6.89
C LEU A 58 11.35 -10.83 7.42
N SER A 59 11.93 -10.42 8.55
CA SER A 59 13.25 -10.86 9.02
C SER A 59 13.23 -11.88 10.14
N SER A 60 12.12 -12.01 10.87
CA SER A 60 11.96 -12.96 11.97
C SER A 60 11.47 -14.33 11.50
N ALA A 61 11.81 -15.38 12.26
CA ALA A 61 11.33 -16.77 12.07
C ALA A 61 9.79 -16.90 12.06
N LYS A 62 9.08 -15.86 12.50
CA LYS A 62 7.69 -15.58 12.18
C LYS A 62 7.65 -14.30 11.34
N THR A 63 7.34 -14.43 10.07
CA THR A 63 7.01 -13.28 9.23
C THR A 63 5.73 -12.63 9.76
N ASP A 64 5.78 -11.35 10.09
CA ASP A 64 4.63 -10.60 10.58
C ASP A 64 4.31 -9.41 9.67
N TYR A 65 3.40 -9.65 8.74
CA TYR A 65 2.88 -8.65 7.83
C TYR A 65 1.85 -7.73 8.50
N SER A 66 1.34 -8.06 9.70
CA SER A 66 0.14 -7.44 10.27
C SER A 66 0.34 -5.99 10.76
N HIS A 67 1.60 -5.57 10.91
CA HIS A 67 2.02 -4.23 11.32
C HIS A 67 2.58 -3.39 10.16
N GLY A 68 2.66 -3.91 8.93
CA GLY A 68 3.05 -3.11 7.76
C GLY A 68 1.97 -2.10 7.35
N ILE A 69 2.37 -1.03 6.68
CA ILE A 69 1.42 -0.01 6.17
C ILE A 69 0.31 -0.64 5.32
N TYR A 70 0.60 -1.68 4.51
CA TYR A 70 -0.44 -2.36 3.72
C TYR A 70 -1.54 -2.97 4.59
N ALA A 71 -1.16 -3.67 5.66
CA ALA A 71 -2.08 -4.34 6.57
C ALA A 71 -2.93 -3.35 7.36
N GLN A 72 -2.30 -2.29 7.88
CA GLN A 72 -2.97 -1.25 8.64
C GLN A 72 -3.96 -0.48 7.75
N THR A 73 -3.55 -0.12 6.52
CA THR A 73 -4.42 0.51 5.53
C THR A 73 -5.63 -0.35 5.22
N ALA A 74 -5.44 -1.65 4.95
CA ALA A 74 -6.55 -2.57 4.71
C ALA A 74 -7.50 -2.64 5.91
N ARG A 75 -6.97 -2.72 7.14
CA ARG A 75 -7.76 -2.75 8.38
C ARG A 75 -8.66 -1.53 8.49
N ASP A 76 -8.14 -0.33 8.26
CA ASP A 76 -8.93 0.90 8.37
C ASP A 76 -9.95 1.04 7.24
N ILE A 77 -9.63 0.61 6.02
CA ILE A 77 -10.62 0.57 4.92
C ILE A 77 -11.78 -0.36 5.27
N PHE A 78 -11.50 -1.59 5.70
CA PHE A 78 -12.56 -2.54 6.08
C PHE A 78 -13.34 -2.07 7.32
N HIS A 79 -12.66 -1.45 8.29
CA HIS A 79 -13.33 -0.83 9.43
C HIS A 79 -14.29 0.27 8.99
N ARG A 80 -13.86 1.16 8.09
CA ARG A 80 -14.69 2.24 7.55
C ARG A 80 -15.89 1.71 6.78
N LEU A 81 -15.71 0.66 5.97
CA LEU A 81 -16.80 0.00 5.23
C LEU A 81 -17.82 -0.71 6.14
N SER A 82 -17.43 -1.10 7.34
CA SER A 82 -18.36 -1.68 8.32
C SER A 82 -19.39 -0.68 8.85
N GLN A 83 -19.13 0.62 8.68
CA GLN A 83 -20.01 1.68 9.17
C GLN A 83 -21.32 1.76 8.36
N PRO A 84 -22.46 2.10 8.99
CA PRO A 84 -23.79 2.00 8.36
C PRO A 84 -23.95 2.73 7.03
N GLN A 85 -23.24 3.85 6.84
CA GLN A 85 -23.31 4.68 5.64
C GLN A 85 -22.63 4.05 4.41
N TYR A 86 -21.80 3.02 4.57
CA TYR A 86 -21.07 2.35 3.49
C TYR A 86 -21.52 0.90 3.24
N ARG A 87 -22.50 0.41 4.02
CA ARG A 87 -22.83 -1.01 4.18
C ARG A 87 -23.28 -1.78 2.93
N ARG A 88 -23.50 -1.14 1.77
CA ARG A 88 -24.16 -1.79 0.60
C ARG A 88 -23.65 -1.44 -0.79
N SER A 89 -22.59 -0.65 -0.96
CA SER A 89 -22.28 -0.07 -2.29
C SER A 89 -20.82 -0.06 -2.71
N VAL A 90 -19.90 -0.70 -1.97
CA VAL A 90 -18.48 -0.65 -2.29
C VAL A 90 -17.87 -2.05 -2.27
N GLU A 91 -17.21 -2.39 -3.36
CA GLU A 91 -16.39 -3.59 -3.49
C GLU A 91 -14.92 -3.19 -3.43
N ILE A 92 -14.09 -4.01 -2.79
CA ILE A 92 -12.64 -3.76 -2.70
C ILE A 92 -11.92 -4.71 -3.63
N PHE A 93 -11.03 -4.14 -4.44
CA PHE A 93 -10.15 -4.88 -5.34
C PHE A 93 -8.70 -4.54 -5.02
N ILE A 94 -7.83 -5.53 -5.18
CA ILE A 94 -6.38 -5.38 -5.04
C ILE A 94 -5.70 -5.74 -6.36
N THR A 95 -4.75 -4.89 -6.73
CA THR A 95 -3.75 -5.16 -7.76
C THR A 95 -2.38 -5.15 -7.11
N PHE A 96 -1.48 -6.02 -7.57
CA PHE A 96 -0.10 -6.04 -7.07
C PHE A 96 0.86 -6.37 -8.20
N TYR A 97 1.79 -5.45 -8.47
CA TYR A 97 2.75 -5.59 -9.56
C TYR A 97 4.09 -4.98 -9.19
N GLU A 98 5.16 -5.51 -9.78
CA GLU A 98 6.52 -4.97 -9.65
C GLU A 98 6.94 -4.28 -10.95
N ILE A 99 7.71 -3.20 -10.81
CA ILE A 99 8.42 -2.56 -11.92
C ILE A 99 9.89 -2.96 -11.81
N TYR A 100 10.37 -3.73 -12.78
CA TYR A 100 11.74 -4.22 -12.81
C TYR A 100 12.36 -4.00 -14.19
N CYS A 101 13.51 -3.34 -14.23
CA CYS A 101 14.22 -2.98 -15.47
C CYS A 101 13.31 -2.32 -16.53
N GLY A 102 12.46 -1.37 -16.11
CA GLY A 102 11.54 -0.64 -16.99
C GLY A 102 10.36 -1.47 -17.51
N LYS A 103 10.13 -2.67 -16.98
CA LYS A 103 9.01 -3.55 -17.34
C LYS A 103 8.13 -3.79 -16.12
N VAL A 104 6.82 -3.92 -16.36
CA VAL A 104 5.83 -4.20 -15.31
C VAL A 104 5.50 -5.68 -15.31
N PHE A 105 5.47 -6.30 -14.13
CA PHE A 105 5.16 -7.71 -13.94
C PHE A 105 4.07 -7.88 -12.88
N ASP A 106 3.03 -8.66 -13.20
CA ASP A 106 1.91 -8.93 -12.33
C ASP A 106 2.29 -9.96 -11.24
N LEU A 107 2.33 -9.53 -9.98
CA LEU A 107 2.65 -10.40 -8.85
C LEU A 107 1.48 -11.33 -8.50
N LEU A 108 0.26 -11.01 -8.92
CA LEU A 108 -0.92 -11.85 -8.70
C LEU A 108 -1.05 -12.97 -9.74
N ASN A 109 -0.29 -12.87 -10.83
CA ASN A 109 -0.37 -13.74 -12.01
C ASN A 109 1.02 -14.27 -12.44
N ASN A 110 1.74 -14.94 -11.53
CA ASN A 110 3.01 -15.61 -11.81
C ASN A 110 4.06 -14.73 -12.54
N LYS A 111 4.16 -13.45 -12.17
CA LYS A 111 5.05 -12.47 -12.82
C LYS A 111 4.81 -12.33 -14.32
N LYS A 112 3.56 -12.47 -14.77
CA LYS A 112 3.18 -12.19 -16.16
C LYS A 112 3.54 -10.74 -16.51
N ARG A 113 4.24 -10.55 -17.62
CA ARG A 113 4.60 -9.21 -18.11
C ARG A 113 3.33 -8.46 -18.54
N LEU A 114 3.16 -7.25 -18.02
CA LEU A 114 2.05 -6.35 -18.33
C LEU A 114 2.48 -5.29 -19.36
N ARG A 115 1.49 -4.77 -20.09
CA ARG A 115 1.68 -3.65 -21.01
C ARG A 115 1.26 -2.36 -20.32
N VAL A 116 2.03 -1.30 -20.52
CA VAL A 116 1.69 0.04 -20.06
C VAL A 116 1.42 0.88 -21.29
N LEU A 117 0.20 1.38 -21.42
CA LEU A 117 -0.27 2.17 -22.53
C LEU A 117 -0.86 3.48 -22.01
N GLU A 118 -0.95 4.49 -22.86
CA GLU A 118 -1.57 5.77 -22.56
C GLU A 118 -2.85 5.90 -23.42
N ASP A 119 -3.95 6.31 -22.82
CA ASP A 119 -5.21 6.52 -23.55
C ASP A 119 -5.25 7.89 -24.25
N GLN A 120 -6.33 8.17 -24.98
CA GLN A 120 -6.51 9.44 -25.71
C GLN A 120 -6.59 10.68 -24.80
N LYS A 121 -6.79 10.49 -23.49
CA LYS A 121 -6.86 11.55 -22.48
C LYS A 121 -5.52 11.75 -21.76
N GLY A 122 -4.48 11.01 -22.16
CA GLY A 122 -3.18 11.05 -21.53
C GLY A 122 -3.09 10.24 -20.23
N LEU A 123 -4.07 9.38 -19.94
CA LEU A 123 -4.07 8.58 -18.73
C LEU A 123 -3.32 7.27 -18.96
N VAL A 124 -2.31 7.03 -18.12
CA VAL A 124 -1.52 5.79 -18.15
C VAL A 124 -2.34 4.63 -17.59
N GLN A 125 -2.40 3.54 -18.36
CA GLN A 125 -3.11 2.31 -18.04
C GLN A 125 -2.17 1.12 -18.05
N VAL A 126 -2.17 0.37 -16.94
CA VAL A 126 -1.55 -0.95 -16.88
C VAL A 126 -2.57 -1.98 -17.37
N CYS A 127 -2.39 -2.45 -18.61
CA CYS A 127 -3.31 -3.36 -19.28
C CYS A 127 -3.12 -4.80 -18.82
N ASP A 128 -4.22 -5.57 -18.85
CA ASP A 128 -4.24 -7.01 -18.56
C ASP A 128 -3.81 -7.38 -17.13
N ARG A 129 -3.77 -6.41 -16.21
CA ARG A 129 -3.47 -6.61 -14.79
C ARG A 129 -4.60 -7.41 -14.13
N GLN A 130 -4.24 -8.34 -13.25
CA GLN A 130 -5.22 -9.06 -12.46
C GLN A 130 -5.70 -8.18 -11.30
N GLU A 131 -7.01 -8.08 -11.15
CA GLU A 131 -7.66 -7.46 -9.99
C GLU A 131 -8.34 -8.56 -9.19
N LYS A 132 -7.96 -8.72 -7.92
CA LYS A 132 -8.58 -9.71 -7.02
C LYS A 132 -9.54 -9.00 -6.08
N GLN A 133 -10.81 -9.39 -6.10
CA GLN A 133 -11.77 -8.92 -5.10
C GLN A 133 -11.36 -9.49 -3.73
N VAL A 134 -11.37 -8.64 -2.71
CA VAL A 134 -11.06 -9.02 -1.33
C VAL A 134 -12.22 -8.65 -0.41
N LYS A 135 -12.53 -9.53 0.55
CA LYS A 135 -13.66 -9.36 1.49
C LYS A 135 -13.22 -9.25 2.94
N SER A 136 -11.93 -9.43 3.22
CA SER A 136 -11.38 -9.29 4.57
C SER A 136 -9.92 -8.84 4.54
N VAL A 137 -9.46 -8.29 5.68
CA VAL A 137 -8.03 -7.98 5.89
C VAL A 137 -7.17 -9.22 5.69
N GLN A 138 -7.63 -10.40 6.11
CA GLN A 138 -6.87 -11.64 5.97
C GLN A 138 -6.63 -12.01 4.50
N GLU A 139 -7.61 -11.80 3.63
CA GLU A 139 -7.43 -12.03 2.18
C GLU A 139 -6.39 -11.08 1.58
N VAL A 140 -6.32 -9.83 2.05
CA VAL A 140 -5.27 -8.89 1.67
C VAL A 140 -3.89 -9.39 2.09
N LEU A 141 -3.75 -9.83 3.33
CA LEU A 141 -2.48 -10.33 3.85
C LEU A 141 -2.02 -11.60 3.11
N ASN A 142 -2.93 -12.51 2.78
CA ASN A 142 -2.63 -13.71 2.00
C ASN A 142 -2.15 -13.39 0.57
N ILE A 143 -2.50 -12.22 0.04
CA ILE A 143 -2.04 -11.75 -1.28
C ILE A 143 -0.63 -11.14 -1.20
N ILE A 144 -0.30 -10.49 -0.07
CA ILE A 144 0.97 -9.78 0.12
C ILE A 144 2.10 -10.74 0.55
N GLN A 145 1.75 -11.84 1.23
CA GLN A 145 2.69 -12.88 1.68
C GLN A 145 3.41 -13.58 0.53
#